data_AF-A0A0B7IV85-F1
#
_entry.id   AF-A0A0B7IV85-F1
#
_cell.length_a   1.000
_cell.length_b   1.000
_cell.length_c   1.000
_cell.angle_alpha   90.00
_cell.angle_beta   90.00
_cell.angle_gamma   90.00
#
_symmetry.space_group_name_H-M   'P 1'
#
loop_
_entity.id
_entity.type
_entity.pdbx_description
1 polymer ?
#
loop_
_entity_poly.entity_id
_entity_poly.type
_entity_poly.pdbx_seq_one_letter_code
_entity_poly.pdbx_strand_id
1 'polypeptide(L)'
;MKNTLLITSLLLTFKLYAQTSDRALFVIFDDTDGVLRTQKEEINSGETYWLDITKHYKHHKVFERFDKNNKLFYKSIEYDYKNDKEDWLLNISHIIKVQNSDKYSVIKRDHILLIPNEHLDYLKDMRQVKTITQLEEIWNTLSQETYDFFFDGYAYIYKIPPFVKHHIFVIFSSDLQKDYIPCYQVRVHPSNIQYE
;
A
#
# COMPACT_ATOMS: atom_id res chain seq x y z
N MET A 1 14.46 -30.53 -29.70
CA MET A 1 13.30 -30.98 -28.91
C MET A 1 13.58 -31.13 -27.42
N LYS A 2 14.74 -31.67 -26.97
CA LYS A 2 15.08 -31.77 -25.53
C LYS A 2 15.18 -30.42 -24.80
N ASN A 3 15.76 -29.39 -25.41
CA ASN A 3 15.92 -28.07 -24.76
C ASN A 3 14.60 -27.31 -24.63
N THR A 4 13.69 -27.46 -25.59
CA THR A 4 12.37 -26.81 -25.55
C THR A 4 11.49 -27.36 -24.42
N LEU A 5 11.57 -28.68 -24.17
CA LEU A 5 10.86 -29.36 -23.08
C LEU A 5 11.39 -28.97 -21.70
N LEU A 6 12.71 -28.78 -21.59
CA LEU A 6 13.35 -28.34 -20.35
C LEU A 6 12.97 -26.89 -20.01
N ILE A 7 12.91 -26.01 -21.00
CA ILE A 7 12.53 -24.60 -20.82
C ILE A 7 11.04 -24.48 -20.48
N THR A 8 10.16 -25.28 -21.10
CA THR A 8 8.73 -25.30 -20.73
C THR A 8 8.51 -25.88 -19.34
N SER A 9 9.26 -26.91 -18.93
CA SER A 9 9.18 -27.45 -17.56
C SER A 9 9.74 -26.50 -16.51
N LEU A 10 10.80 -25.74 -16.82
CA LEU A 10 11.31 -24.66 -15.96
C LEU A 10 10.28 -23.52 -15.84
N LEU A 11 9.66 -23.09 -16.94
CA LEU A 11 8.62 -22.06 -16.92
C LEU A 11 7.34 -22.51 -16.19
N LEU A 12 6.95 -23.78 -16.30
CA LEU A 12 5.84 -24.36 -15.52
C LEU A 12 6.17 -24.49 -14.02
N THR A 13 7.45 -24.66 -13.66
CA THR A 13 7.89 -24.69 -12.26
C THR A 13 8.13 -23.30 -11.68
N PHE A 14 8.36 -22.27 -12.48
CA PHE A 14 8.25 -20.87 -12.05
C PHE A 14 6.79 -20.38 -12.01
N LYS A 15 5.88 -21.01 -12.76
CA LYS A 15 4.42 -20.85 -12.59
C LYS A 15 3.87 -21.51 -11.32
N LEU A 16 4.67 -22.29 -10.59
CA LEU A 16 4.38 -22.62 -9.18
C LEU A 16 4.59 -21.36 -8.34
N TYR A 17 3.61 -20.47 -8.45
CA TYR A 17 3.15 -19.45 -7.51
C TYR A 17 4.25 -18.62 -6.85
N ALA A 18 4.24 -17.30 -7.11
CA ALA A 18 4.63 -16.38 -6.05
C ALA A 18 3.82 -16.78 -4.81
N GLN A 19 4.46 -17.42 -3.82
CA GLN A 19 3.77 -17.92 -2.63
C GLN A 19 3.30 -16.71 -1.82
N THR A 20 2.11 -16.22 -2.14
CA THR A 20 1.39 -15.27 -1.32
C THR A 20 0.95 -16.01 -0.05
N SER A 21 1.07 -15.35 1.08
CA SER A 21 0.56 -15.88 2.34
C SER A 21 -0.96 -16.08 2.23
N ASP A 22 -1.49 -17.16 2.80
CA ASP A 22 -2.95 -17.34 2.98
C ASP A 22 -3.57 -16.22 3.84
N ARG A 23 -2.71 -15.47 4.55
CA ARG A 23 -3.03 -14.29 5.36
C ARG A 23 -2.71 -12.98 4.66
N ALA A 24 -2.63 -12.94 3.33
CA ALA A 24 -2.46 -11.69 2.59
C ALA A 24 -3.82 -11.03 2.33
N LEU A 25 -3.86 -9.69 2.42
CA LEU A 25 -4.99 -8.87 2.01
C LEU A 25 -4.52 -7.89 0.94
N PHE A 26 -5.18 -7.89 -0.21
CA PHE A 26 -4.94 -7.00 -1.33
C PHE A 26 -6.09 -6.00 -1.42
N VAL A 27 -5.75 -4.73 -1.35
CA VAL A 27 -6.71 -3.62 -1.35
C VAL A 27 -6.59 -2.85 -2.65
N ILE A 28 -7.67 -2.84 -3.43
CA ILE A 28 -7.75 -2.08 -4.68
C ILE A 28 -8.20 -0.66 -4.38
N PHE A 29 -7.32 0.29 -4.70
CA PHE A 29 -7.58 1.72 -4.71
C PHE A 29 -7.96 2.15 -6.12
N ASP A 30 -9.11 2.80 -6.25
CA ASP A 30 -9.48 3.38 -7.53
C ASP A 30 -8.74 4.71 -7.75
N ASP A 31 -7.90 4.76 -8.77
CA ASP A 31 -7.18 5.95 -9.23
C ASP A 31 -7.57 6.35 -10.67
N THR A 32 -8.58 5.70 -11.25
CA THR A 32 -9.06 6.01 -12.60
C THR A 32 -9.92 7.27 -12.68
N ASP A 33 -10.55 7.65 -11.56
CA ASP A 33 -11.31 8.92 -11.41
C ASP A 33 -10.42 10.17 -11.57
N GLY A 34 -9.09 10.00 -11.57
CA GLY A 34 -8.14 11.10 -11.67
C GLY A 34 -8.04 11.93 -10.38
N VAL A 35 -7.28 13.03 -10.47
CA VAL A 35 -7.05 13.92 -9.32
C VAL A 35 -8.24 14.86 -9.14
N LEU A 36 -8.93 14.75 -8.01
CA LEU A 36 -10.07 15.61 -7.65
C LEU A 36 -9.61 17.02 -7.25
N ARG A 37 -8.50 17.12 -6.51
CA ARG A 37 -7.95 18.39 -6.04
C ARG A 37 -6.44 18.28 -5.86
N THR A 38 -5.71 19.34 -6.21
CA THR A 38 -4.29 19.48 -5.87
C THR A 38 -4.10 20.66 -4.93
N GLN A 39 -3.41 20.44 -3.81
CA GLN A 39 -2.96 21.48 -2.89
C GLN A 39 -1.45 21.62 -3.01
N LYS A 40 -0.96 22.85 -2.88
CA LYS A 40 0.46 23.16 -2.89
C LYS A 40 0.77 24.08 -1.73
N GLU A 41 1.81 23.76 -0.99
CA GLU A 41 2.27 24.54 0.16
C GLU A 41 3.78 24.71 0.08
N GLU A 42 4.24 25.93 0.31
CA GLU A 42 5.66 26.23 0.41
C GLU A 42 6.00 26.50 1.87
N ILE A 43 6.84 25.63 2.44
CA ILE A 43 7.23 25.69 3.85
C ILE A 43 8.68 26.13 3.91
N ASN A 44 8.92 27.27 4.52
CA ASN A 44 10.26 27.80 4.74
C ASN A 44 10.63 27.65 6.22
N SER A 45 11.55 26.74 6.53
CA SER A 45 12.05 26.50 7.88
C SER A 45 13.53 26.91 8.00
N GLY A 46 13.85 28.11 7.52
CA GLY A 46 15.20 28.67 7.57
C GLY A 46 16.12 28.04 6.53
N GLU A 47 16.90 27.03 6.93
CA GLU A 47 17.86 26.36 6.03
C GLU A 47 17.21 25.41 5.03
N THR A 48 15.93 25.08 5.23
CA THR A 48 15.21 24.12 4.39
C THR A 48 13.98 24.76 3.77
N TYR A 49 13.87 24.59 2.45
CA TYR A 49 12.70 25.01 1.69
C TYR A 49 12.00 23.78 1.15
N TRP A 50 10.81 23.51 1.68
CA TRP A 50 9.97 22.42 1.23
C TRP A 50 8.87 22.94 0.31
N LEU A 51 8.66 22.22 -0.79
CA LEU A 51 7.43 22.31 -1.57
C LEU A 51 6.65 21.02 -1.34
N ASP A 52 5.49 21.15 -0.70
CA ASP A 52 4.55 20.08 -0.47
C ASP A 52 3.45 20.15 -1.52
N ILE A 53 3.15 19.00 -2.14
CA ILE A 53 2.07 18.84 -3.12
C ILE A 53 1.21 17.66 -2.68
N THR A 54 -0.05 17.93 -2.37
CA THR A 54 -1.02 16.90 -2.01
C THR A 54 -2.05 16.77 -3.13
N LYS A 55 -2.11 15.59 -3.76
CA LYS A 55 -3.11 15.23 -4.76
C LYS A 55 -4.18 14.38 -4.08
N HIS A 56 -5.41 14.86 -4.08
CA HIS A 56 -6.55 14.14 -3.53
C HIS A 56 -7.26 13.35 -4.64
N TYR A 57 -7.43 12.07 -4.39
CA TYR A 57 -8.27 11.15 -5.14
C TYR A 57 -9.50 10.84 -4.29
N LYS A 58 -10.45 10.10 -4.86
CA LYS A 58 -11.69 9.73 -4.17
C LYS A 58 -11.45 8.99 -2.85
N HIS A 59 -10.52 8.04 -2.85
CA HIS A 59 -10.25 7.16 -1.71
C HIS A 59 -8.83 7.25 -1.20
N HIS A 60 -7.99 8.18 -1.63
CA HIS A 60 -6.64 8.33 -1.08
C HIS A 60 -6.09 9.71 -1.40
N LYS A 61 -4.99 10.05 -0.76
CA LYS A 61 -4.17 11.19 -1.12
C LYS A 61 -2.76 10.72 -1.44
N VAL A 62 -2.16 11.34 -2.45
CA VAL A 62 -0.74 11.18 -2.78
C VAL A 62 -0.04 12.45 -2.34
N PHE A 63 0.93 12.29 -1.44
CA PHE A 63 1.73 13.37 -0.93
C PHE A 63 3.12 13.33 -1.59
N GLU A 64 3.52 14.46 -2.14
CA GLU A 64 4.81 14.67 -2.80
C GLU A 64 5.51 15.86 -2.12
N ARG A 65 6.65 15.62 -1.47
CA ARG A 65 7.44 16.67 -0.79
C ARG A 65 8.81 16.80 -1.42
N PHE A 66 9.19 18.03 -1.75
CA PHE A 66 10.45 18.36 -2.39
C PHE A 66 11.27 19.32 -1.52
N ASP A 67 12.48 18.92 -1.13
CA ASP A 67 13.47 19.85 -0.58
C ASP A 67 14.17 20.55 -1.74
N LYS A 68 13.90 21.84 -1.94
CA LYS A 68 14.53 22.60 -3.03
C LYS A 68 16.04 22.76 -2.82
N ASN A 69 16.52 22.77 -1.57
CA ASN A 69 17.93 23.02 -1.25
C ASN A 69 18.75 21.74 -1.34
N ASN A 70 18.26 20.65 -0.74
CA ASN A 70 18.97 19.36 -0.71
C ASN A 70 18.58 18.42 -1.86
N LYS A 71 17.71 18.86 -2.78
CA LYS A 71 17.17 18.07 -3.90
C LYS A 71 16.57 16.73 -3.44
N LEU A 72 15.99 16.72 -2.24
CA LEU A 72 15.33 15.54 -1.70
C LEU A 72 13.90 15.46 -2.24
N PHE A 73 13.49 14.28 -2.68
CA PHE A 73 12.11 14.04 -3.09
C PHE A 73 11.50 12.89 -2.30
N TYR A 74 10.34 13.15 -1.70
CA TYR A 74 9.54 12.20 -0.95
C TYR A 74 8.21 12.01 -1.67
N LYS A 75 7.77 10.76 -1.81
CA LYS A 75 6.41 10.43 -2.25
C LYS A 75 5.79 9.40 -1.33
N SER A 76 4.59 9.68 -0.82
CA SER A 76 3.76 8.72 -0.09
C SER A 76 2.35 8.65 -0.65
N ILE A 77 1.71 7.50 -0.42
CA ILE A 77 0.27 7.30 -0.56
C ILE A 77 -0.28 7.17 0.85
N GLU A 78 -1.39 7.83 1.10
CA GLU A 78 -2.09 7.80 2.37
C GLU A 78 -3.59 7.65 2.16
N TYR A 79 -4.21 6.86 3.03
CA TYR A 79 -5.64 6.73 3.15
C TYR A 79 -6.02 6.75 4.61
N ASP A 80 -7.03 7.56 4.93
CA ASP A 80 -7.55 7.73 6.26
C ASP A 80 -9.02 7.30 6.24
N TYR A 81 -9.38 6.38 7.13
CA TYR A 81 -10.75 6.00 7.38
C TYR A 81 -11.10 6.30 8.84
N LYS A 82 -12.27 6.89 9.05
CA LYS A 82 -12.84 7.14 10.36
C LYS A 82 -14.14 6.35 10.48
N ASN A 83 -14.27 5.57 11.54
CA ASN A 83 -15.56 5.02 11.90
C ASN A 83 -16.34 6.09 12.69
N ASP A 84 -17.52 6.45 12.21
CA ASP A 84 -18.36 7.46 12.90
C ASP A 84 -19.28 6.85 13.97
N LYS A 85 -19.45 5.53 13.96
CA LYS A 85 -20.30 4.81 14.94
C LYS A 85 -19.52 4.38 16.17
N GLU A 86 -18.24 4.06 15.96
CA GLU A 86 -17.31 3.54 16.95
C GLU A 86 -16.08 4.45 16.94
N ASP A 87 -15.51 4.78 18.11
CA ASP A 87 -14.55 5.88 18.27
C ASP A 87 -13.10 5.51 17.87
N TRP A 88 -12.91 5.12 16.61
CA TRP A 88 -11.62 4.69 16.08
C TRP A 88 -11.37 5.13 14.64
N LEU A 89 -10.08 5.17 14.29
CA LEU A 89 -9.58 5.53 12.97
C LEU A 89 -8.53 4.52 12.46
N LEU A 90 -8.37 4.52 11.15
CA LEU A 90 -7.42 3.72 10.40
C LEU A 90 -6.63 4.61 9.46
N ASN A 91 -5.30 4.60 9.57
CA ASN A 91 -4.42 5.14 8.55
C ASN A 91 -3.68 4.02 7.81
N ILE A 92 -3.78 4.04 6.48
CA ILE A 92 -2.99 3.19 5.59
C ILE A 92 -1.99 4.06 4.86
N SER A 93 -0.70 3.74 4.96
CA SER A 93 0.34 4.54 4.30
C SER A 93 1.48 3.71 3.69
N HIS A 94 2.02 4.20 2.57
CA HIS A 94 3.21 3.65 1.93
C HIS A 94 4.12 4.77 1.41
N ILE A 95 5.42 4.62 1.63
CA ILE A 95 6.45 5.55 1.14
C ILE A 95 7.06 4.92 -0.11
N ILE A 96 6.90 5.60 -1.26
CA ILE A 96 7.30 5.11 -2.59
C ILE A 96 8.75 5.47 -2.92
N LYS A 97 9.22 6.67 -2.57
CA LYS A 97 10.55 7.12 -3.02
C LYS A 97 11.14 8.19 -2.09
N VAL A 98 12.43 8.03 -1.79
CA VAL A 98 13.31 9.06 -1.20
C VAL A 98 14.59 9.13 -2.03
N GLN A 99 14.86 10.23 -2.74
CA GLN A 99 16.08 10.41 -3.54
C GLN A 99 16.93 11.56 -3.00
N ASN A 100 18.24 11.37 -2.87
CA ASN A 100 19.25 12.42 -2.66
C ASN A 100 20.20 12.42 -3.86
N SER A 101 20.63 13.58 -4.37
CA SER A 101 21.29 13.65 -5.67
C SER A 101 22.75 13.19 -5.70
N ASP A 102 23.51 13.11 -4.59
CA ASP A 102 24.96 12.90 -4.74
C ASP A 102 25.68 12.00 -3.70
N LYS A 103 25.08 11.58 -2.58
CA LYS A 103 25.69 10.58 -1.68
C LYS A 103 24.62 9.76 -0.97
N TYR A 104 24.69 8.44 -1.16
CA TYR A 104 23.90 7.39 -0.49
C TYR A 104 22.38 7.61 -0.47
N SER A 105 21.71 6.89 -1.36
CA SER A 105 20.28 6.62 -1.36
C SER A 105 19.84 5.84 -0.11
N VAL A 106 18.51 5.78 0.06
CA VAL A 106 17.70 4.67 0.60
C VAL A 106 16.87 5.04 1.83
N ILE A 107 15.54 5.12 1.64
CA ILE A 107 14.66 4.18 2.36
C ILE A 107 13.95 3.32 1.32
N LYS A 108 14.52 2.12 1.11
CA LYS A 108 13.90 0.94 0.53
C LYS A 108 12.85 0.46 1.52
N ARG A 109 11.57 0.48 1.15
CA ARG A 109 10.60 -0.50 1.67
C ARG A 109 9.73 -1.06 0.55
N ASP A 110 10.32 -1.22 -0.62
CA ASP A 110 9.69 -1.80 -1.80
C ASP A 110 9.63 -3.32 -1.64
N HIS A 111 8.85 -3.83 -0.70
CA HIS A 111 8.26 -5.15 -0.91
C HIS A 111 7.12 -4.94 -1.90
N ILE A 112 7.51 -4.64 -3.14
CA ILE A 112 6.61 -4.68 -4.28
C ILE A 112 6.52 -6.14 -4.63
N LEU A 113 5.39 -6.74 -4.29
CA LEU A 113 5.04 -8.04 -4.82
C LEU A 113 4.52 -7.80 -6.24
N LEU A 114 5.17 -8.40 -7.23
CA LEU A 114 4.69 -8.41 -8.61
C LEU A 114 3.92 -9.71 -8.82
N ILE A 115 2.61 -9.61 -9.00
CA ILE A 115 1.78 -10.78 -9.33
C ILE A 115 1.41 -10.77 -10.81
N PRO A 116 1.45 -11.92 -11.51
CA PRO A 116 0.83 -12.05 -12.83
C PRO A 116 -0.67 -11.75 -12.76
N ASN A 117 -1.23 -11.13 -13.79
CA ASN A 117 -2.67 -10.81 -13.82
C ASN A 117 -3.56 -12.05 -13.59
N GLU A 118 -3.20 -13.19 -14.19
CA GLU A 118 -3.86 -14.50 -13.99
C GLU A 118 -3.91 -14.97 -12.52
N HIS A 119 -2.98 -14.50 -11.68
CA HIS A 119 -2.97 -14.86 -10.27
C HIS A 119 -3.95 -14.01 -9.44
N LEU A 120 -4.31 -12.81 -9.90
CA LEU A 120 -5.25 -11.94 -9.19
C LEU A 120 -6.63 -12.59 -9.06
N ASP A 121 -7.10 -13.30 -10.10
CA ASP A 121 -8.40 -13.98 -10.06
C ASP A 121 -8.43 -15.11 -9.03
N TYR A 122 -7.34 -15.86 -8.90
CA TYR A 122 -7.18 -16.86 -7.85
C TYR A 122 -7.21 -16.24 -6.43
N LEU A 123 -6.60 -15.07 -6.25
CA LEU A 123 -6.66 -14.33 -4.99
C LEU A 123 -8.06 -13.77 -4.68
N LYS A 124 -8.83 -13.38 -5.72
CA LYS A 124 -10.25 -13.00 -5.57
C LYS A 124 -11.09 -14.18 -5.10
N ASP A 125 -10.89 -15.37 -5.67
CA ASP A 125 -11.59 -16.59 -5.28
C ASP A 125 -11.33 -16.97 -3.81
N MET A 126 -10.10 -16.74 -3.34
CA MET A 126 -9.73 -16.88 -1.92
C MET A 126 -10.19 -15.72 -1.03
N ARG A 127 -10.95 -14.76 -1.56
CA ARG A 127 -11.48 -13.57 -0.86
C ARG A 127 -10.40 -12.67 -0.26
N GLN A 128 -9.16 -12.76 -0.76
CA GLN A 128 -8.03 -11.95 -0.31
C GLN A 128 -7.97 -10.59 -1.01
N VAL A 129 -8.74 -10.38 -2.08
CA VAL A 129 -8.82 -9.11 -2.80
C VAL A 129 -10.10 -8.38 -2.42
N LYS A 130 -9.99 -7.12 -2.03
CA LYS A 130 -11.11 -6.24 -1.71
C LYS A 130 -10.92 -4.88 -2.35
N THR A 131 -12.00 -4.26 -2.82
CA THR A 131 -11.96 -2.82 -3.11
C THR A 131 -11.96 -2.04 -1.80
N ILE A 132 -11.48 -0.80 -1.82
CA ILE A 132 -11.50 0.05 -0.63
C ILE A 132 -12.94 0.27 -0.12
N THR A 133 -13.92 0.43 -1.02
CA THR A 133 -15.34 0.56 -0.66
C THR A 133 -15.88 -0.68 0.06
N GLN A 134 -15.52 -1.89 -0.39
CA GLN A 134 -15.92 -3.12 0.30
C GLN A 134 -15.31 -3.22 1.70
N LEU A 135 -14.09 -2.71 1.88
CA LEU A 135 -13.47 -2.65 3.21
C LEU A 135 -14.14 -1.62 4.09
N GLU A 136 -14.46 -0.43 3.57
CA GLU A 136 -15.23 0.59 4.30
C GLU A 136 -16.57 0.03 4.80
N GLU A 137 -17.28 -0.76 3.98
CA GLU A 137 -18.51 -1.45 4.41
C GLU A 137 -18.27 -2.43 5.57
N ILE A 138 -17.21 -3.25 5.50
CA ILE A 138 -16.84 -4.18 6.56
C ILE A 138 -16.48 -3.40 7.83
N TRP A 139 -15.56 -2.45 7.73
CA TRP A 139 -15.06 -1.61 8.81
C TRP A 139 -16.17 -0.83 9.50
N ASN A 140 -17.18 -0.35 8.77
CA ASN A 140 -18.37 0.32 9.32
C ASN A 140 -19.27 -0.57 10.20
N THR A 141 -19.03 -1.87 10.22
CA THR A 141 -19.78 -2.85 11.03
C THR A 141 -18.95 -3.45 12.16
N LEU A 142 -17.64 -3.21 12.18
CA LEU A 142 -16.76 -3.72 13.24
C LEU A 142 -16.88 -2.86 14.49
N SER A 143 -16.96 -3.53 15.64
CA SER A 143 -16.68 -2.89 16.94
C SER A 143 -15.19 -2.61 17.08
N GLN A 144 -14.82 -1.71 17.99
CA GLN A 144 -13.42 -1.44 18.31
C GLN A 144 -12.63 -2.72 18.68
N GLU A 145 -13.21 -3.63 19.46
CA GLU A 145 -12.55 -4.90 19.83
C GLU A 145 -12.26 -5.78 18.61
N THR A 146 -13.22 -5.90 17.69
CA THR A 146 -13.08 -6.76 16.50
C THR A 146 -12.20 -6.16 15.41
N TYR A 147 -12.04 -4.84 15.41
CA TYR A 147 -11.18 -4.12 14.49
C TYR A 147 -9.70 -4.50 14.62
N ASP A 148 -9.16 -4.53 15.84
CA ASP A 148 -7.76 -4.92 16.06
C ASP A 148 -7.50 -6.38 15.61
N PHE A 149 -8.43 -7.29 15.94
CA PHE A 149 -8.36 -8.69 15.51
C PHE A 149 -8.38 -8.86 13.99
N PHE A 150 -9.11 -8.00 13.26
CA PHE A 150 -9.16 -8.05 11.81
C PHE A 150 -7.76 -7.90 11.21
N PHE A 151 -6.98 -6.91 11.67
CA PHE A 151 -5.65 -6.62 11.11
C PHE A 151 -4.56 -7.57 11.62
N ASP A 152 -4.70 -8.07 12.85
CA ASP A 152 -3.83 -9.12 13.39
C ASP A 152 -3.94 -10.43 12.58
N GLY A 153 -5.11 -10.72 12.03
CA GLY A 153 -5.32 -11.86 11.12
C GLY A 153 -4.40 -11.84 9.90
N TYR A 154 -3.96 -10.65 9.46
CA TYR A 154 -3.07 -10.45 8.32
C TYR A 154 -1.63 -10.12 8.74
N ALA A 155 -1.28 -10.23 10.02
CA ALA A 155 0.03 -9.89 10.56
C ALA A 155 1.05 -11.04 10.55
N TYR A 156 2.32 -10.70 10.34
CA TYR A 156 3.50 -11.54 10.57
C TYR A 156 4.31 -11.01 11.75
N ILE A 157 4.55 -11.88 12.74
CA ILE A 157 5.44 -11.59 13.86
C ILE A 157 6.83 -12.14 13.54
N TYR A 158 7.75 -11.28 13.11
CA TYR A 158 9.15 -11.66 12.99
C TYR A 158 9.75 -11.72 14.40
N LYS A 159 10.56 -12.74 14.71
CA LYS A 159 11.18 -13.00 16.05
C LYS A 159 12.24 -11.96 16.47
N ILE A 160 12.03 -10.68 16.17
CA ILE A 160 12.75 -9.54 16.75
C ILE A 160 11.68 -8.50 17.13
N PRO A 161 11.21 -8.49 18.38
CA PRO A 161 10.37 -7.41 18.91
C PRO A 161 11.04 -6.05 18.63
N PRO A 162 10.31 -4.98 18.27
CA PRO A 162 8.87 -4.78 18.42
C PRO A 162 8.04 -4.72 17.11
N PHE A 163 8.56 -5.18 15.97
CA PHE A 163 7.92 -4.88 14.68
C PHE A 163 7.00 -6.01 14.17
N VAL A 164 5.68 -5.77 14.24
CA VAL A 164 4.67 -6.54 13.52
C VAL A 164 4.64 -6.06 12.06
N LYS A 165 4.69 -6.98 11.08
CA LYS A 165 4.56 -6.66 9.66
C LYS A 165 3.25 -7.22 9.12
N HIS A 166 2.33 -6.37 8.69
CA HIS A 166 1.09 -6.83 8.03
C HIS A 166 1.35 -7.22 6.56
N HIS A 167 0.71 -8.30 6.10
CA HIS A 167 0.66 -8.75 4.70
C HIS A 167 -0.46 -8.03 3.96
N ILE A 168 -0.56 -6.72 4.14
CA ILE A 168 -1.55 -5.89 3.49
C ILE A 168 -0.86 -5.15 2.36
N PHE A 169 -1.44 -5.27 1.16
CA PHE A 169 -0.90 -4.71 -0.06
C PHE A 169 -1.93 -3.80 -0.72
N VAL A 170 -1.47 -2.70 -1.28
CA VAL A 170 -2.28 -1.82 -2.12
C VAL A 170 -2.00 -2.10 -3.59
N ILE A 171 -3.07 -2.10 -4.38
CA ILE A 171 -3.05 -2.18 -5.84
C ILE A 171 -3.83 -0.97 -6.37
N PHE A 172 -3.32 -0.28 -7.38
CA PHE A 172 -4.06 0.77 -8.07
C PHE A 172 -4.91 0.18 -9.21
N SER A 173 -6.13 0.67 -9.40
CA SER A 173 -7.01 0.18 -10.47
C SER A 173 -6.39 0.37 -11.86
N SER A 174 -5.61 1.44 -12.05
CA SER A 174 -4.82 1.69 -13.27
C SER A 174 -3.76 0.62 -13.57
N ASP A 175 -3.32 -0.14 -12.56
CA ASP A 175 -2.34 -1.22 -12.69
C ASP A 175 -2.95 -2.56 -13.12
N LEU A 176 -4.28 -2.73 -13.02
CA LEU A 176 -4.97 -4.01 -13.26
C LEU A 176 -4.92 -4.49 -14.72
N GLN A 177 -4.62 -3.59 -15.67
CA GLN A 177 -4.49 -3.92 -17.09
C GLN A 177 -3.08 -4.37 -17.49
N LYS A 178 -2.13 -4.38 -16.55
CA LYS A 178 -0.74 -4.75 -16.81
C LYS A 178 -0.58 -6.27 -16.73
N ASP A 179 0.38 -6.81 -17.49
CA ASP A 179 0.74 -8.24 -17.42
C ASP A 179 1.24 -8.64 -16.02
N TYR A 180 1.90 -7.71 -15.33
CA TYR A 180 2.35 -7.83 -13.95
C TYR A 180 1.83 -6.65 -13.13
N ILE A 181 1.14 -6.97 -12.04
CA ILE A 181 0.49 -6.01 -11.16
C ILE A 181 1.41 -5.74 -9.96
N PRO A 182 1.90 -4.50 -9.79
CA PRO A 182 2.62 -4.11 -8.58
C PRO A 182 1.66 -4.01 -7.39
N CYS A 183 2.01 -4.72 -6.33
CA CYS A 183 1.31 -4.73 -5.06
C CYS A 183 2.23 -4.15 -3.99
N TYR A 184 1.88 -3.00 -3.43
CA TYR A 184 2.74 -2.24 -2.51
C TYR A 184 2.41 -2.60 -1.07
N GLN A 185 3.36 -3.18 -0.33
CA GLN A 185 3.15 -3.42 1.10
C GLN A 185 2.96 -2.10 1.84
N VAL A 186 1.87 -1.99 2.60
CA VAL A 186 1.52 -0.78 3.34
C VAL A 186 1.74 -0.93 4.84
N ARG A 187 1.90 0.20 5.51
CA ARG A 187 1.76 0.30 6.97
C ARG A 187 0.31 0.58 7.28
N VAL A 188 -0.16 -0.05 8.35
CA VAL A 188 -1.51 0.10 8.87
C VAL A 188 -1.35 0.60 10.30
N HIS A 189 -1.96 1.73 10.59
CA HIS A 189 -1.94 2.37 11.90
C HIS A 189 -3.37 2.47 12.42
N PRO A 190 -3.80 1.50 13.26
CA PRO A 190 -5.03 1.59 14.02
C PRO A 190 -4.84 2.53 15.22
N SER A 191 -5.82 3.40 15.48
CA SER A 191 -5.82 4.21 16.70
C SER A 191 -7.22 4.65 17.10
N ASN A 192 -7.40 4.95 18.39
CA ASN A 192 -8.61 5.59 18.89
C ASN A 192 -8.56 7.09 18.55
N ILE A 193 -9.73 7.70 18.35
CA ILE A 193 -9.80 9.15 18.22
C ILE A 193 -9.71 9.70 19.64
N GLN A 194 -8.62 10.38 19.98
CA GLN A 194 -8.59 11.15 21.20
C GLN A 194 -9.32 12.46 20.92
N TYR A 195 -10.45 12.68 21.59
CA TYR A 195 -11.06 14.00 21.66
C TYR A 195 -10.09 14.91 22.42
N GLU A 196 -9.54 15.92 21.74
CA GLU A 196 -8.93 17.10 22.38
C GLU A 196 -10.02 17.96 23.04
#